data_AF-A0AAD9NNG1-F1
#
_entry.id   AF-A0AAD9NNG1-F1
#
_cell.length_a   1.000
_cell.length_b   1.000
_cell.length_c   1.000
_cell.angle_alpha   90.00
_cell.angle_beta   90.00
_cell.angle_gamma   90.00
#
_symmetry.space_group_name_H-M   'P 1'
#
loop_
_entity.id
_entity.type
_entity.pdbx_description
1 polymer ?
#
loop_
_entity_poly.entity_id
_entity_poly.type
_entity_poly.pdbx_seq_one_letter_code
_entity_poly.pdbx_strand_id
1 'polypeptide(L)'
;MDEDTLEAVSLHDLAFRADFMLDEDDLMGEDRPKTADQEGQGRPRTTASNTRLALASAEAAIETDQLDFYCQHTGLKLNFTATWGDPHYLGLTGLEVVGKEGEALPINLNMLNADPRDLHVLPGYETDDRTLDKLIDGTNVTTSDEHMWLVPLTEGENHWLTVTFAEATEMTGLRLWNYNKSPEDTYRGVSIRQGDILLQRSE
;
A
#
# COMPACT_ATOMS: atom_id res chain seq x y z
N MET A 1 -24.26 -8.23 32.38
CA MET A 1 -23.18 -7.43 31.79
C MET A 1 -22.83 -6.46 32.88
N ASP A 2 -21.73 -6.75 33.57
CA ASP A 2 -21.50 -6.27 34.92
C ASP A 2 -20.91 -4.86 34.85
N GLU A 3 -21.54 -3.92 35.56
CA GLU A 3 -21.17 -2.48 35.59
C GLU A 3 -19.67 -2.29 35.87
N ASP A 4 -19.14 -3.10 36.79
CA ASP A 4 -17.73 -3.11 37.18
C ASP A 4 -16.78 -3.48 36.03
N THR A 5 -17.25 -4.25 35.05
CA THR A 5 -16.46 -4.61 33.86
C THR A 5 -16.43 -3.45 32.86
N LEU A 6 -17.52 -2.69 32.73
CA LEU A 6 -17.55 -1.51 31.86
C LEU A 6 -16.66 -0.38 32.41
N GLU A 7 -16.64 -0.19 33.73
CA GLU A 7 -15.80 0.81 34.38
C GLU A 7 -14.29 0.49 34.24
N ALA A 8 -13.92 -0.79 34.36
CA ALA A 8 -12.54 -1.23 34.17
C ALA A 8 -12.04 -1.04 32.73
N VAL A 9 -12.91 -1.23 31.72
CA VAL A 9 -12.56 -0.99 30.30
C VAL A 9 -12.39 0.51 30.03
N SER A 10 -13.22 1.36 30.64
CA SER A 10 -13.14 2.82 30.49
C SER A 10 -11.82 3.41 31.00
N LEU A 11 -11.24 2.87 32.07
CA LEU A 11 -9.98 3.35 32.65
C LEU A 11 -8.73 3.05 31.79
N HIS A 12 -8.84 2.10 30.86
CA HIS A 12 -7.73 1.65 30.00
C HIS A 12 -7.89 2.05 28.54
N ASP A 13 -8.98 2.75 28.19
CA ASP A 13 -9.18 3.29 26.85
C ASP A 13 -8.34 4.56 26.65
N LEU A 14 -7.21 4.41 25.94
CA LEU A 14 -6.28 5.50 25.65
C LEU A 14 -6.81 6.48 24.59
N ALA A 15 -7.95 6.20 23.94
CA ALA A 15 -8.57 7.12 23.00
C ALA A 15 -9.20 8.35 23.67
N PHE A 16 -9.53 8.28 24.97
CA PHE A 16 -10.23 9.35 25.70
C PHE A 16 -9.29 10.25 26.54
N ARG A 17 -8.04 9.84 26.77
CA ARG A 17 -7.10 10.60 27.62
C ARG A 17 -6.30 11.68 26.86
N ALA A 18 -6.52 11.81 25.54
CA ALA A 18 -5.84 12.82 24.73
C ALA A 18 -6.55 14.20 24.72
N ASP A 19 -7.76 14.31 25.28
CA ASP A 19 -8.60 15.52 25.10
C ASP A 19 -8.74 16.42 26.34
N PHE A 20 -7.93 16.21 27.39
CA PHE A 20 -7.98 17.01 28.62
C PHE A 20 -6.73 17.88 28.88
N MET A 21 -6.11 18.36 27.80
CA MET A 21 -5.20 19.53 27.85
C MET A 21 -5.60 20.59 26.82
N LEU A 22 -6.90 20.86 26.71
CA LEU A 22 -7.38 22.11 26.12
C LEU A 22 -7.65 23.09 27.27
N ASP A 23 -6.98 24.23 27.23
CA ASP A 23 -7.07 25.30 28.21
C ASP A 23 -8.53 25.69 28.50
N GLU A 24 -8.89 25.90 29.77
CA GLU A 24 -10.25 26.16 30.28
C GLU A 24 -10.91 27.48 29.80
N ASP A 25 -10.38 28.19 28.81
CA ASP A 25 -10.88 29.52 28.40
C ASP A 25 -11.97 29.52 27.31
N ASP A 26 -12.35 28.37 26.72
CA ASP A 26 -13.25 28.35 25.54
C ASP A 26 -14.68 27.82 25.81
N LEU A 27 -15.09 27.69 27.07
CA LEU A 27 -16.48 27.34 27.44
C LEU A 27 -17.40 28.57 27.45
N MET A 28 -17.57 29.22 26.30
CA MET A 28 -18.66 30.18 26.05
C MET A 28 -19.66 29.55 25.08
N GLY A 29 -20.81 29.15 25.62
CA GLY A 29 -21.83 28.37 24.92
C GLY A 29 -22.28 28.97 23.59
N GLU A 30 -22.18 28.18 22.52
CA GLU A 30 -22.83 28.46 21.26
C GLU A 30 -24.18 27.73 21.21
N ASP A 31 -25.25 28.52 21.24
CA ASP A 31 -26.62 28.07 21.02
C ASP A 31 -26.75 27.43 19.62
N ARG A 32 -27.30 26.22 19.56
CA ARG A 32 -27.50 25.48 18.30
C ARG A 32 -28.27 26.34 17.28
N PRO A 33 -27.78 26.50 16.03
CA PRO A 33 -28.45 27.35 15.05
C PRO A 33 -29.80 26.75 14.62
N LYS A 34 -30.84 27.61 14.62
CA LYS A 34 -32.15 27.32 14.05
C LYS A 34 -32.06 27.27 12.52
N THR A 35 -32.33 26.12 11.93
CA THR A 35 -32.54 25.99 10.48
C THR A 35 -34.01 26.26 10.13
N ALA A 36 -34.31 27.44 9.57
CA ALA A 36 -35.23 27.62 8.43
C ALA A 36 -35.47 29.10 8.11
N ASP A 37 -35.31 29.39 6.81
CA ASP A 37 -35.98 30.39 5.96
C ASP A 37 -35.87 31.88 6.27
N GLN A 38 -35.21 32.61 5.36
CA GLN A 38 -35.87 33.71 4.63
C GLN A 38 -35.06 34.17 3.40
N GLU A 39 -35.83 34.56 2.39
CA GLU A 39 -35.45 34.95 1.04
C GLU A 39 -34.50 36.16 0.98
N GLY A 40 -33.65 36.23 -0.06
CA GLY A 40 -33.04 37.49 -0.48
C GLY A 40 -31.61 37.40 -0.98
N GLN A 41 -31.48 37.51 -2.31
CA GLN A 41 -30.38 38.07 -3.11
C GLN A 41 -28.92 37.87 -2.64
N GLY A 42 -28.14 37.24 -3.54
CA GLY A 42 -26.69 37.35 -3.56
C GLY A 42 -25.95 36.15 -2.98
N ARG A 43 -26.18 34.94 -3.52
CA ARG A 43 -25.25 33.82 -3.25
C ARG A 43 -23.85 34.25 -3.70
N PRO A 44 -22.84 34.32 -2.81
CA PRO A 44 -21.47 34.46 -3.24
C PRO A 44 -21.10 33.20 -4.05
N ARG A 45 -20.45 33.39 -5.20
CA ARG A 45 -19.84 32.27 -5.93
C ARG A 45 -18.86 31.58 -5.01
N THR A 46 -19.04 30.29 -4.76
CA THR A 46 -18.01 29.44 -4.19
C THR A 46 -16.90 29.31 -5.22
N THR A 47 -15.84 30.11 -5.10
CA THR A 47 -14.53 29.74 -5.63
C THR A 47 -13.98 28.63 -4.75
N ALA A 48 -13.71 27.46 -5.33
CA ALA A 48 -12.84 26.49 -4.71
C ALA A 48 -11.45 27.14 -4.63
N SER A 49 -11.00 27.48 -3.42
CA SER A 49 -9.58 27.74 -3.19
C SER A 49 -8.85 26.45 -3.56
N ASN A 50 -7.95 26.55 -4.55
CA ASN A 50 -6.98 25.51 -4.87
C ASN A 50 -5.98 25.38 -3.71
N THR A 51 -6.43 24.86 -2.58
CA THR A 51 -5.51 24.30 -1.60
C THR A 51 -5.18 22.91 -2.13
N ARG A 52 -4.17 22.85 -3.02
CA ARG A 52 -3.46 21.61 -3.27
C ARG A 52 -3.00 21.12 -1.90
N LEU A 53 -3.65 20.07 -1.39
CA LEU A 53 -3.05 19.18 -0.42
C LEU A 53 -1.81 18.63 -1.12
N ALA A 54 -0.69 19.32 -0.94
CA ALA A 54 0.60 18.74 -1.20
C ALA A 54 0.68 17.55 -0.25
N LEU A 55 0.50 16.33 -0.78
CA LEU A 55 1.15 15.18 -0.20
C LEU A 55 2.64 15.51 -0.25
N ALA A 56 3.14 16.12 0.83
CA ALA A 56 4.55 16.06 1.10
C ALA A 56 4.85 14.58 1.24
N SER A 57 5.59 14.02 0.28
CA SER A 57 6.27 12.77 0.48
C SER A 57 7.02 12.91 1.79
N ALA A 58 6.55 12.21 2.82
CA ALA A 58 7.28 12.08 4.06
C ALA A 58 8.49 11.19 3.73
N GLU A 59 9.51 11.78 3.11
CA GLU A 59 10.85 11.24 3.12
C GLU A 59 11.34 11.40 4.54
N ALA A 60 10.93 10.46 5.40
CA ALA A 60 11.61 10.23 6.66
C ALA A 60 13.03 9.83 6.28
N ALA A 61 13.95 10.79 6.30
CA ALA A 61 15.37 10.53 6.25
C ALA A 61 15.69 9.64 7.45
N ILE A 62 15.83 8.34 7.18
CA ILE A 62 16.42 7.41 8.13
C ILE A 62 17.88 7.86 8.22
N GLU A 63 18.27 8.46 9.35
CA GLU A 63 19.69 8.62 9.68
C GLU A 63 20.27 7.21 9.79
N THR A 64 20.83 6.71 8.69
CA THR A 64 21.63 5.50 8.66
C THR A 64 22.93 5.79 9.39
N ASP A 65 22.91 5.54 10.69
CA ASP A 65 24.13 5.33 11.47
C ASP A 65 24.98 4.28 10.73
N GLN A 66 26.24 4.62 10.47
CA GLN A 66 27.15 3.86 9.62
C GLN A 66 27.39 2.47 10.20
N LEU A 67 26.57 1.52 9.76
CA LEU A 67 26.84 0.11 9.88
C LEU A 67 26.99 -0.42 8.45
N ASP A 68 28.25 -0.55 8.01
CA ASP A 68 28.69 -1.11 6.72
C ASP A 68 28.34 -2.62 6.61
N PHE A 69 27.07 -2.97 6.75
CA PHE A 69 26.53 -4.28 6.42
C PHE A 69 25.60 -4.16 5.21
N TYR A 70 26.12 -3.59 4.11
CA TYR A 70 25.46 -3.76 2.81
C TYR A 70 25.50 -5.26 2.49
N CYS A 71 24.37 -5.92 2.71
CA CYS A 71 24.22 -7.31 2.33
C CYS A 71 24.00 -7.32 0.82
N GLN A 72 24.95 -7.87 0.08
CA GLN A 72 24.77 -8.10 -1.35
C GLN A 72 23.88 -9.32 -1.54
N HIS A 73 22.90 -9.18 -2.42
CA HIS A 73 21.90 -10.19 -2.69
C HIS A 73 21.89 -10.54 -4.18
N THR A 74 21.70 -11.82 -4.47
CA THR A 74 21.56 -12.32 -5.86
C THR A 74 20.11 -12.38 -6.29
N GLY A 75 19.17 -12.16 -5.37
CA GLY A 75 17.74 -12.14 -5.67
C GLY A 75 16.86 -11.91 -4.46
N LEU A 76 15.58 -11.73 -4.75
CA LEU A 76 14.49 -11.55 -3.80
C LEU A 76 13.38 -12.53 -4.19
N LYS A 77 12.84 -13.24 -3.21
CA LYS A 77 11.71 -14.15 -3.39
C LYS A 77 10.59 -13.77 -2.43
N LEU A 78 9.46 -13.38 -2.99
CA LEU A 78 8.25 -12.94 -2.29
C LEU A 78 7.22 -14.06 -2.37
N ASN A 79 6.72 -14.49 -1.22
CA ASN A 79 5.56 -15.37 -1.10
C ASN A 79 4.34 -14.53 -0.76
N PHE A 80 3.36 -14.46 -1.65
CA PHE A 80 2.10 -13.85 -1.30
C PHE A 80 1.11 -14.92 -0.87
N THR A 81 0.71 -14.86 0.39
CA THR A 81 -0.18 -15.86 1.01
C THR A 81 -1.56 -15.28 1.35
N ALA A 82 -1.75 -13.98 1.16
CA ALA A 82 -2.99 -13.28 1.49
C ALA A 82 -3.19 -12.00 0.67
N THR A 83 -4.47 -11.64 0.54
CA THR A 83 -4.93 -10.37 -0.03
C THR A 83 -5.64 -9.55 1.03
N TRP A 84 -6.11 -8.35 0.67
CA TRP A 84 -6.95 -7.52 1.56
C TRP A 84 -8.39 -8.01 1.70
N GLY A 85 -8.81 -9.04 0.94
CA GLY A 85 -10.12 -9.65 1.08
C GLY A 85 -10.68 -10.37 -0.14
N ASP A 86 -10.01 -10.32 -1.30
CA ASP A 86 -10.44 -11.08 -2.48
C ASP A 86 -9.95 -12.54 -2.37
N PRO A 87 -10.86 -13.54 -2.43
CA PRO A 87 -10.49 -14.95 -2.27
C PRO A 87 -10.04 -15.62 -3.59
N HIS A 88 -10.13 -14.95 -4.73
CA HIS A 88 -9.91 -15.53 -6.05
C HIS A 88 -8.73 -14.93 -6.81
N TYR A 89 -8.36 -13.68 -6.51
CA TYR A 89 -7.34 -12.96 -7.25
C TYR A 89 -6.40 -12.18 -6.36
N LEU A 90 -5.13 -12.15 -6.77
CA LEU A 90 -4.09 -11.36 -6.15
C LEU A 90 -3.45 -10.45 -7.20
N GLY A 91 -3.22 -9.19 -6.85
CA GLY A 91 -2.70 -8.21 -7.79
C GLY A 91 -1.81 -7.14 -7.17
N LEU A 92 -1.00 -6.55 -8.03
CA LEU A 92 -0.15 -5.40 -7.76
C LEU A 92 -0.17 -4.47 -8.98
N THR A 93 0.05 -3.19 -8.74
CA THR A 93 0.23 -2.18 -9.78
C THR A 93 1.70 -1.99 -10.13
N GLY A 94 2.62 -2.25 -9.20
CA GLY A 94 4.04 -2.03 -9.44
C GLY A 94 4.95 -2.62 -8.37
N LEU A 95 6.21 -2.83 -8.75
CA LEU A 95 7.29 -3.31 -7.89
C LEU A 95 8.59 -2.57 -8.22
N GLU A 96 9.28 -2.08 -7.19
CA GLU A 96 10.63 -1.56 -7.31
C GLU A 96 11.52 -2.10 -6.20
N VAL A 97 12.73 -2.53 -6.57
CA VAL A 97 13.80 -2.81 -5.62
C VAL A 97 14.58 -1.52 -5.39
N VAL A 98 14.83 -1.18 -4.12
CA VAL A 98 15.47 0.07 -3.72
C VAL A 98 16.95 -0.14 -3.46
N GLY A 99 17.78 0.70 -4.07
CA GLY A 99 19.24 0.73 -3.91
C GLY A 99 19.69 1.54 -2.70
N LYS A 100 21.00 1.73 -2.57
CA LYS A 100 21.61 2.37 -1.38
C LYS A 100 21.31 3.86 -1.24
N GLU A 101 21.08 4.55 -2.35
CA GLU A 101 20.78 5.99 -2.38
C GLU A 101 19.25 6.22 -2.40
N GLY A 102 18.44 5.18 -2.16
CA GLY A 102 16.96 5.25 -2.23
C GLY A 102 16.40 5.17 -3.65
N GLU A 103 17.26 5.00 -4.65
CA GLU A 103 16.94 4.90 -6.07
C GLU A 103 16.25 3.57 -6.42
N ALA A 104 15.41 3.57 -7.45
CA ALA A 104 14.88 2.33 -8.01
C ALA A 104 15.96 1.65 -8.86
N LEU A 105 16.28 0.39 -8.53
CA LEU A 105 17.21 -0.41 -9.33
C LEU A 105 16.56 -0.83 -10.66
N PRO A 106 17.32 -0.84 -11.77
CA PRO A 106 16.78 -1.23 -13.06
C PRO A 106 16.47 -2.73 -13.09
N ILE A 107 15.19 -3.07 -13.20
CA ILE A 107 14.71 -4.44 -13.33
C ILE A 107 14.15 -4.62 -14.74
N ASN A 108 14.51 -5.73 -15.37
CA ASN A 108 13.94 -6.14 -16.66
C ASN A 108 13.09 -7.40 -16.49
N LEU A 109 12.18 -7.64 -17.42
CA LEU A 109 11.28 -8.81 -17.37
C LEU A 109 12.02 -10.15 -17.26
N ASN A 110 13.22 -10.27 -17.85
CA ASN A 110 14.04 -11.49 -17.77
C ASN A 110 14.54 -11.80 -16.35
N MET A 111 14.55 -10.81 -15.47
CA MET A 111 14.90 -10.96 -14.05
C MET A 111 13.69 -11.38 -13.21
N LEU A 112 12.48 -11.23 -13.75
CA LEU A 112 11.23 -11.53 -13.05
C LEU A 112 10.73 -12.93 -13.38
N ASN A 113 10.27 -13.62 -12.35
CA ASN A 113 9.48 -14.83 -12.51
C ASN A 113 8.33 -14.83 -11.50
N ALA A 114 7.18 -15.32 -11.91
CA ALA A 114 6.03 -15.49 -11.03
C ALA A 114 5.38 -16.85 -11.22
N ASP A 115 4.85 -17.39 -10.13
CA ASP A 115 4.14 -18.66 -10.10
C ASP A 115 2.93 -18.54 -9.15
N PRO A 116 1.69 -18.49 -9.70
CA PRO A 116 1.34 -18.41 -11.12
C PRO A 116 1.88 -17.15 -11.82
N ARG A 117 2.08 -17.22 -13.14
CA ARG A 117 2.69 -16.11 -13.92
C ARG A 117 1.79 -14.88 -14.01
N ASP A 118 0.55 -15.10 -14.40
CA ASP A 118 -0.53 -14.13 -14.61
C ASP A 118 -1.82 -14.92 -14.90
N LEU A 119 -2.90 -14.25 -15.34
CA LEU A 119 -4.17 -14.88 -15.65
C LEU A 119 -4.13 -15.83 -16.86
N HIS A 120 -3.09 -15.82 -17.70
CA HIS A 120 -3.01 -16.70 -18.88
C HIS A 120 -2.91 -18.18 -18.52
N VAL A 121 -2.68 -18.50 -17.24
CA VAL A 121 -2.76 -19.88 -16.73
C VAL A 121 -4.19 -20.44 -16.71
N LEU A 122 -5.21 -19.58 -16.77
CA LEU A 122 -6.62 -19.95 -16.77
C LEU A 122 -7.18 -20.05 -18.20
N PRO A 123 -8.06 -21.02 -18.49
CA PRO A 123 -8.70 -21.12 -19.79
C PRO A 123 -9.63 -19.93 -20.04
N GLY A 124 -9.50 -19.30 -21.21
CA GLY A 124 -10.30 -18.15 -21.64
C GLY A 124 -9.73 -16.78 -21.26
N TYR A 125 -8.54 -16.73 -20.65
CA TYR A 125 -7.84 -15.50 -20.27
C TYR A 125 -6.56 -15.25 -21.08
N GLU A 126 -6.37 -15.93 -22.22
CA GLU A 126 -5.13 -15.93 -23.01
C GLU A 126 -4.79 -14.55 -23.62
N THR A 127 -5.75 -13.63 -23.64
CA THR A 127 -5.60 -12.26 -24.16
C THR A 127 -5.75 -11.19 -23.08
N ASP A 128 -5.65 -11.57 -21.80
CA ASP A 128 -5.75 -10.61 -20.70
C ASP A 128 -4.46 -9.76 -20.62
N ASP A 129 -4.60 -8.44 -20.48
CA ASP A 129 -3.45 -7.52 -20.49
C ASP A 129 -2.73 -7.44 -19.13
N ARG A 130 -3.25 -8.09 -18.08
CA ARG A 130 -2.73 -8.01 -16.70
C ARG A 130 -1.56 -8.94 -16.44
N THR A 131 -0.53 -8.80 -17.27
CA THR A 131 0.65 -9.69 -17.35
C THR A 131 1.81 -9.24 -16.45
N LEU A 132 2.79 -10.14 -16.25
CA LEU A 132 3.91 -9.92 -15.32
C LEU A 132 4.75 -8.66 -15.62
N ASP A 133 4.83 -8.22 -16.88
CA ASP A 133 5.57 -7.01 -17.27
C ASP A 133 5.01 -5.73 -16.66
N LYS A 134 3.73 -5.71 -16.27
CA LYS A 134 3.09 -4.51 -15.66
C LYS A 134 3.73 -4.12 -14.34
N LEU A 135 4.34 -5.07 -13.63
CA LEU A 135 5.03 -4.77 -12.37
C LEU A 135 6.19 -3.78 -12.51
N ILE A 136 6.76 -3.63 -13.71
CA ILE A 136 7.96 -2.83 -13.95
C ILE A 136 7.79 -1.86 -15.13
N ASP A 137 6.56 -1.53 -15.52
CA ASP A 137 6.29 -0.62 -16.64
C ASP A 137 6.41 0.87 -16.27
N GLY A 138 6.51 1.17 -14.96
CA GLY A 138 6.68 2.52 -14.41
C GLY A 138 5.39 3.30 -14.16
N THR A 139 4.22 2.73 -14.47
CA THR A 139 2.90 3.37 -14.32
C THR A 139 2.24 2.98 -13.00
N ASN A 140 2.91 3.33 -11.89
CA ASN A 140 2.56 2.83 -10.55
C ASN A 140 1.35 3.53 -9.88
N VAL A 141 1.05 4.79 -10.26
CA VAL A 141 -0.05 5.58 -9.70
C VAL A 141 -1.16 5.66 -10.74
N THR A 142 -2.01 4.64 -10.77
CA THR A 142 -3.06 4.49 -11.78
C THR A 142 -4.26 3.72 -11.25
N THR A 143 -5.36 3.80 -11.99
CA THR A 143 -6.55 2.95 -11.84
C THR A 143 -6.83 2.15 -13.13
N SER A 144 -6.00 2.30 -14.17
CA SER A 144 -6.12 1.53 -15.42
C SER A 144 -5.52 0.14 -15.21
N ASP A 145 -6.29 -0.90 -15.49
CA ASP A 145 -5.87 -2.29 -15.27
C ASP A 145 -4.92 -2.83 -16.33
N GLU A 146 -4.80 -2.16 -17.48
CA GLU A 146 -3.76 -2.42 -18.49
C GLU A 146 -2.33 -2.20 -17.96
N HIS A 147 -2.20 -1.55 -16.80
CA HIS A 147 -0.97 -1.28 -16.07
C HIS A 147 -0.91 -2.02 -14.73
N MET A 148 -1.66 -3.10 -14.56
CA MET A 148 -1.68 -3.88 -13.32
C MET A 148 -1.42 -5.35 -13.59
N TRP A 149 -0.69 -6.01 -12.69
CA TRP A 149 -0.49 -7.45 -12.71
C TRP A 149 -1.57 -8.14 -11.89
N LEU A 150 -2.10 -9.27 -12.40
CA LEU A 150 -3.07 -10.09 -11.68
C LEU A 150 -2.81 -11.58 -11.89
N VAL A 151 -2.99 -12.35 -10.82
CA VAL A 151 -2.92 -13.81 -10.82
C VAL A 151 -4.13 -14.43 -10.13
N PRO A 152 -4.48 -15.69 -10.45
CA PRO A 152 -5.39 -16.44 -9.60
C PRO A 152 -4.78 -16.65 -8.21
N LEU A 153 -5.62 -16.60 -7.19
CA LEU A 153 -5.29 -16.91 -5.81
C LEU A 153 -5.96 -18.23 -5.41
N THR A 154 -5.17 -19.16 -4.88
CA THR A 154 -5.68 -20.35 -4.19
C THR A 154 -5.38 -20.24 -2.70
N GLU A 155 -6.42 -20.20 -1.87
CA GLU A 155 -6.24 -20.13 -0.41
C GLU A 155 -5.39 -21.30 0.12
N GLY A 156 -4.37 -21.00 0.91
CA GLY A 156 -3.45 -21.99 1.49
C GLY A 156 -2.29 -22.41 0.58
N GLU A 157 -2.22 -21.93 -0.66
CA GLU A 157 -1.09 -22.14 -1.56
C GLU A 157 -0.12 -20.96 -1.58
N ASN A 158 1.08 -21.19 -2.10
CA ASN A 158 2.10 -20.16 -2.24
C ASN A 158 2.00 -19.50 -3.62
N HIS A 159 2.10 -18.17 -3.66
CA HIS A 159 2.13 -17.40 -4.90
C HIS A 159 3.46 -16.66 -4.93
N TRP A 160 4.39 -17.18 -5.71
CA TRP A 160 5.77 -16.71 -5.70
C TRP A 160 5.98 -15.60 -6.72
N LEU A 161 6.68 -14.56 -6.31
CA LEU A 161 7.26 -13.55 -7.20
C LEU A 161 8.75 -13.45 -6.89
N THR A 162 9.59 -13.68 -7.89
CA THR A 162 11.04 -13.73 -7.75
C THR A 162 11.70 -12.69 -8.65
N VAL A 163 12.66 -11.95 -8.10
CA VAL A 163 13.57 -11.06 -8.82
C VAL A 163 14.97 -11.66 -8.72
N THR A 164 15.60 -11.98 -9.85
CA THR A 164 16.95 -12.56 -9.91
C THR A 164 17.92 -11.58 -10.56
N PHE A 165 19.01 -11.26 -9.86
CA PHE A 165 20.08 -10.41 -10.36
C PHE A 165 21.22 -11.26 -10.93
N ALA A 166 21.85 -10.79 -12.00
CA ALA A 166 22.99 -11.47 -12.61
C ALA A 166 24.24 -11.42 -11.71
N GLU A 167 24.35 -10.37 -10.90
CA GLU A 167 25.46 -10.11 -10.00
C GLU A 167 24.93 -9.71 -8.62
N ALA A 168 25.76 -9.89 -7.60
CA ALA A 168 25.41 -9.53 -6.23
C ALA A 168 25.15 -8.02 -6.15
N THR A 169 23.94 -7.65 -5.77
CA THR A 169 23.42 -6.27 -5.85
C THR A 169 23.13 -5.74 -4.45
N GLU A 170 23.54 -4.50 -4.18
CA GLU A 170 23.23 -3.79 -2.94
C GLU A 170 21.77 -3.32 -2.98
N MET A 171 20.95 -3.82 -2.07
CA MET A 171 19.54 -3.47 -1.96
C MET A 171 19.23 -3.06 -0.52
N THR A 172 18.48 -1.99 -0.35
CA THR A 172 18.06 -1.47 0.96
C THR A 172 16.59 -1.74 1.26
N GLY A 173 15.77 -1.97 0.22
CA GLY A 173 14.34 -2.16 0.41
C GLY A 173 13.57 -2.54 -0.85
N LEU A 174 12.25 -2.50 -0.72
CA LEU A 174 11.27 -2.83 -1.74
C LEU A 174 10.12 -1.83 -1.66
N ARG A 175 9.67 -1.30 -2.79
CA ARG A 175 8.42 -0.54 -2.92
C ARG A 175 7.41 -1.37 -3.70
N LEU A 176 6.20 -1.46 -3.18
CA LEU A 176 5.08 -2.18 -3.79
C LEU A 176 3.90 -1.23 -3.92
N TRP A 177 3.29 -1.21 -5.10
CA TRP A 177 2.04 -0.51 -5.34
C TRP A 177 0.93 -1.52 -5.44
N ASN A 178 -0.10 -1.35 -4.63
CA ASN A 178 -1.16 -2.33 -4.53
C ASN A 178 -2.15 -2.25 -5.70
N TYR A 179 -2.91 -3.32 -5.94
CA TYR A 179 -3.96 -3.32 -6.96
C TYR A 179 -4.99 -2.23 -6.68
N ASN A 180 -5.27 -1.35 -7.66
CA ASN A 180 -6.03 -0.12 -7.43
C ASN A 180 -7.04 0.21 -8.55
N LYS A 181 -7.57 -0.80 -9.25
CA LYS A 181 -8.49 -0.59 -10.38
C LYS A 181 -9.76 0.17 -9.99
N SER A 182 -10.42 -0.26 -8.93
CA SER A 182 -11.64 0.35 -8.38
C SER A 182 -11.73 0.12 -6.87
N PRO A 183 -12.59 0.84 -6.13
CA PRO A 183 -12.78 0.62 -4.70
C PRO A 183 -13.06 -0.85 -4.33
N GLU A 184 -13.90 -1.53 -5.13
CA GLU A 184 -14.26 -2.93 -4.93
C GLU A 184 -13.13 -3.89 -5.25
N ASP A 185 -12.27 -3.53 -6.20
CA ASP A 185 -11.18 -4.38 -6.64
C ASP A 185 -9.90 -4.19 -5.79
N THR A 186 -9.82 -3.16 -4.95
CA THR A 186 -8.68 -2.95 -4.03
C THR A 186 -8.45 -4.13 -3.07
N TYR A 187 -9.48 -4.93 -2.80
CA TYR A 187 -9.38 -6.15 -1.99
C TYR A 187 -8.51 -7.25 -2.62
N ARG A 188 -8.23 -7.17 -3.93
CA ARG A 188 -7.27 -8.05 -4.64
C ARG A 188 -5.82 -7.74 -4.30
N GLY A 189 -5.59 -6.60 -3.67
CA GLY A 189 -4.25 -6.19 -3.31
C GLY A 189 -3.57 -7.17 -2.37
N VAL A 190 -2.24 -7.23 -2.41
CA VAL A 190 -1.42 -8.05 -1.51
C VAL A 190 -1.50 -7.54 -0.06
N SER A 191 -1.64 -8.47 0.89
CA SER A 191 -1.46 -8.23 2.32
C SER A 191 -0.17 -8.92 2.79
N ILE A 192 0.84 -8.12 3.17
CA ILE A 192 2.16 -8.65 3.58
C ILE A 192 2.09 -9.16 5.02
N ARG A 193 2.62 -10.36 5.24
CA ARG A 193 2.76 -11.02 6.54
C ARG A 193 4.23 -11.26 6.87
N GLN A 194 4.50 -11.53 8.15
CA GLN A 194 5.84 -11.88 8.61
C GLN A 194 6.30 -13.18 7.94
N GLY A 195 7.46 -13.15 7.28
CA GLY A 195 8.04 -14.31 6.59
C GLY A 195 7.75 -14.40 5.10
N ASP A 196 6.94 -13.50 4.54
CA ASP A 196 6.62 -13.49 3.11
C ASP A 196 7.81 -13.07 2.24
N ILE A 197 8.79 -12.36 2.78
CA ILE A 197 9.94 -11.84 2.04
C ILE A 197 11.19 -12.64 2.39
N LEU A 198 11.78 -13.27 1.37
CA LEU A 198 13.02 -14.04 1.48
C LEU A 198 14.10 -13.39 0.61
N LEU A 199 15.23 -13.04 1.23
CA LEU A 199 16.40 -12.49 0.53
C LEU A 199 17.38 -13.62 0.18
N GLN A 200 17.79 -13.70 -1.08
CA GLN A 200 18.81 -14.65 -1.54
C GLN A 200 20.18 -13.99 -1.44
N ARG A 201 21.13 -14.65 -0.77
CA ARG A 201 22.52 -14.18 -0.62
C ARG A 201 23.39 -14.81 -1.71
N SER A 202 24.44 -14.10 -2.12
CA SER A 202 25.52 -14.74 -2.87
C SER A 202 26.18 -15.82 -1.98
N GLU A 203 26.43 -17.00 -2.55
CA GLU A 203 27.26 -18.04 -1.91
C GLU A 203 28.71 -17.57 -1.70
#